data_AF-A0A966W928-F1
#
_entry.id   AF-A0A966W928-F1
#
_cell.length_a   1.000
_cell.length_b   1.000
_cell.length_c   1.000
_cell.angle_alpha   90.00
_cell.angle_beta   90.00
_cell.angle_gamma   90.00
#
_symmetry.space_group_name_H-M   'P 1'
#
loop_
_entity.id
_entity.type
_entity.pdbx_description
1 polymer ?
#
loop_
_entity_poly.entity_id
_entity_poly.type
_entity_poly.pdbx_seq_one_letter_code
_entity_poly.pdbx_strand_id
1 'polypeptide(L)' 'MGGQLHLVGITGDGCRIARDGAGGYVVNHEQADGTWERVANLPAAYAVCERFNQRESMALPRWRQQA' A
#
# COMPACT_ATOMS: atom_id res chain seq x y z
N MET A 1 3.69 -19.53 8.53
CA MET A 1 3.55 -19.55 7.07
C MET A 1 4.07 -18.23 6.52
N GLY A 2 5.39 -18.13 6.31
CA GLY A 2 6.01 -16.96 5.70
C GLY A 2 6.09 -17.19 4.19
N GLY A 3 4.97 -16.95 3.49
CA GLY A 3 4.97 -16.95 2.03
C GLY A 3 5.94 -15.88 1.53
N GLN A 4 6.79 -16.22 0.58
CA GLN A 4 7.73 -15.28 -0.01
C GLN A 4 6.94 -14.22 -0.77
N LEU A 5 6.67 -13.08 -0.12
CA LEU A 5 5.99 -11.95 -0.75
C LEU A 5 6.96 -11.34 -1.75
N HIS A 6 6.61 -11.44 -3.03
CA HIS A 6 7.41 -10.87 -4.10
C HIS A 6 7.00 -9.43 -4.28
N LEU A 7 7.83 -8.48 -3.85
CA LEU A 7 7.55 -7.07 -4.02
C LEU A 7 7.45 -6.73 -5.52
N VAL A 8 6.32 -6.17 -5.94
CA VAL A 8 6.03 -5.82 -7.34
C VAL A 8 6.20 -4.33 -7.57
N GLY A 9 5.86 -3.50 -6.57
CA GLY A 9 5.96 -2.06 -6.69
C GLY A 9 5.81 -1.34 -5.35
N ILE A 10 6.35 -0.13 -5.29
CA ILE A 10 6.18 0.79 -4.14
C ILE A 10 5.68 2.11 -4.71
N THR A 11 4.65 2.70 -4.12
CA THR A 11 4.19 4.07 -4.43
C THR A 11 4.96 5.09 -3.60
N GLY A 12 5.07 6.33 -4.10
CA GLY A 12 5.82 7.40 -3.42
C GLY A 12 5.35 7.71 -2.00
N ASP A 13 4.11 7.35 -1.68
CA ASP A 13 3.45 7.56 -0.39
C ASP A 13 3.67 6.41 0.62
N GLY A 14 4.55 5.45 0.31
CA GLY A 14 4.86 4.34 1.22
C GLY A 14 3.90 3.14 1.11
N CYS A 15 3.04 3.10 0.10
CA CYS A 15 2.23 1.91 -0.21
C CYS A 15 3.08 0.86 -0.94
N ARG A 16 3.11 -0.36 -0.41
CA ARG A 16 3.87 -1.49 -0.95
C ARG A 16 2.91 -2.49 -1.56
N ILE A 17 3.16 -2.87 -2.81
CA ILE A 17 2.41 -3.89 -3.53
C ILE A 17 3.31 -5.11 -3.68
N ALA A 18 2.85 -6.25 -3.17
CA ALA A 18 3.54 -7.52 -3.34
C ALA A 18 2.61 -8.57 -3.95
N ARG A 19 3.21 -9.61 -4.52
CA ARG A 19 2.53 -10.79 -5.01
C ARG A 19 2.77 -11.93 -4.04
N ASP A 20 1.68 -12.56 -3.62
CA ASP A 20 1.72 -13.78 -2.81
C ASP A 20 2.07 -15.00 -3.67
N GLY A 21 2.63 -16.04 -3.03
CA GLY A 21 3.01 -17.29 -3.68
C GLY A 21 1.84 -18.04 -4.34
N ALA A 22 0.60 -17.78 -3.91
CA ALA A 22 -0.62 -18.30 -4.57
C ALA A 22 -1.04 -17.49 -5.81
N GLY A 23 -0.24 -16.51 -6.24
CA GLY A 23 -0.50 -15.67 -7.40
C GLY A 23 -1.45 -14.50 -7.15
N GLY A 24 -1.90 -14.30 -5.91
CA GLY A 24 -2.70 -13.14 -5.50
C GLY A 24 -1.84 -11.89 -5.29
N TYR A 25 -2.47 -10.72 -5.36
CA TYR A 25 -1.80 -9.46 -5.03
C TYR A 25 -2.15 -9.05 -3.61
N VAL A 26 -1.19 -8.48 -2.90
CA VAL A 26 -1.37 -7.94 -1.56
C VAL A 26 -0.79 -6.53 -1.50
N VAL A 27 -1.42 -5.69 -0.70
CA VAL A 27 -1.05 -4.29 -0.51
C VAL A 27 -0.80 -4.04 0.97
N ASN A 28 0.28 -3.36 1.30
CA ASN A 28 0.53 -2.89 2.65
C ASN A 28 0.85 -1.40 2.60
N HIS A 29 0.08 -0.62 3.36
CA HIS A 29 0.35 0.79 3.55
C HIS A 29 1.15 0.99 4.83
N GLU A 30 2.11 1.91 4.85
CA GLU A 30 2.88 2.27 6.05
C GLU A 30 1.96 2.62 7.23
N GLN A 31 0.89 3.38 6.98
CA GLN A 31 -0.08 3.71 8.04
C GLN A 31 -0.95 2.53 8.49
N ALA A 32 -1.06 1.47 7.70
CA ALA A 32 -1.88 0.33 8.01
C ALA A 32 -1.05 -0.70 8.78
N ASP A 33 -0.64 -0.41 10.02
CA ASP A 33 -0.05 -1.29 11.06
C ASP A 33 0.50 -2.66 10.59
N GLY A 34 1.34 -2.69 9.56
CA GLY A 34 1.86 -3.93 8.95
C GLY A 34 0.80 -4.91 8.36
N THR A 35 -0.45 -4.48 8.17
CA THR A 35 -1.52 -5.31 7.60
C THR A 35 -1.40 -5.38 6.08
N TRP A 36 -1.29 -6.60 5.56
CA TRP A 36 -1.32 -6.87 4.12
C TRP A 36 -2.76 -7.18 3.69
N GLU A 37 -3.33 -6.33 2.85
CA GLU A 37 -4.67 -6.49 2.31
C GLU A 37 -4.61 -7.19 0.94
N ARG A 38 -5.33 -8.30 0.80
CA ARG A 38 -5.34 -9.07 -0.46
C ARG A 38 -6.32 -8.45 -1.45
N VAL A 39 -5.85 -8.26 -2.68
CA VAL A 39 -6.61 -7.68 -3.78
C VAL A 39 -6.66 -8.63 -4.97
N ALA A 40 -7.68 -8.47 -5.80
CA ALA A 40 -7.97 -9.39 -6.91
C ALA A 40 -6.92 -9.32 -8.04
N ASN A 41 -6.36 -8.13 -8.29
CA ASN A 41 -5.44 -7.90 -9.41
C ASN A 41 -4.53 -6.69 -9.13
N LEU A 42 -3.50 -6.51 -9.96
CA LEU A 42 -2.55 -5.41 -9.84
C LEU A 42 -3.23 -4.02 -9.94
N PRO A 43 -4.18 -3.76 -10.87
CA PRO A 43 -4.88 -2.47 -10.90
C PRO A 43 -5.65 -2.16 -9.60
N ALA A 44 -6.31 -3.15 -9.01
CA ALA A 44 -6.97 -2.99 -7.72
C ALA A 44 -5.95 -2.68 -6.61
N ALA A 45 -4.74 -3.23 -6.68
CA ALA A 45 -3.66 -2.91 -5.75
C ALA A 45 -3.30 -1.41 -5.81
N TYR A 46 -3.13 -0.86 -7.01
CA TYR A 46 -2.88 0.56 -7.21
C TYR A 46 -4.06 1.42 -6.74
N ALA A 47 -5.30 1.05 -7.07
CA ALA A 47 -6.48 1.78 -6.63
C ALA A 47 -6.62 1.83 -5.09
N VAL A 48 -6.24 0.75 -4.40
CA VAL A 48 -6.19 0.72 -2.94
C VAL A 48 -5.12 1.68 -2.42
N CYS A 49 -3.92 1.67 -3.00
CA CYS A 49 -2.87 2.63 -2.65
C CYS A 49 -3.29 4.09 -2.90
N GLU A 50 -3.93 4.38 -4.03
CA GLU A 50 -4.46 5.72 -4.32
C GLU A 50 -5.53 6.14 -3.31
N ARG A 51 -6.39 5.22 -2.86
CA ARG A 51 -7.37 5.48 -1.82
C ARG A 51 -6.72 5.80 -0.47
N PHE A 52 -5.63 5.11 -0.13
CA PHE A 52 -4.86 5.42 1.08
C PHE A 52 -4.22 6.81 0.97
N ASN A 53 -3.63 7.15 -0.17
CA ASN A 53 -3.08 8.48 -0.42
C ASN A 53 -4.17 9.58 -0.34
N GLN A 54 -5.33 9.37 -0.95
CA GLN A 54 -6.45 10.31 -0.83
C GLN A 54 -6.92 10.47 0.62
N ARG A 55 -6.95 9.37 1.39
CA ARG A 55 -7.24 9.42 2.84
C ARG A 55 -6.19 10.21 3.60
N GLU A 56 -4.90 10.04 3.31
CA GLU A 56 -3.85 10.87 3.92
C GLU A 56 -3.98 12.35 3.55
N SER A 57 -4.23 12.62 2.26
CA SER A 57 -4.45 13.97 1.73
C SER A 57 -5.68 14.65 2.35
N MET A 58 -6.73 13.90 2.64
CA MET A 58 -7.92 14.39 3.34
C MET A 58 -7.75 14.40 4.87
N ALA A 59 -6.86 13.58 5.43
CA ALA A 59 -6.70 13.42 6.86
C ALA A 59 -6.02 14.64 7.51
N LEU A 60 -5.13 15.38 6.84
CA LEU A 60 -4.66 16.70 7.29
C LEU A 60 -3.97 17.51 6.16
N PRO A 61 -4.13 18.84 6.08
CA PRO A 61 -3.03 19.71 5.69
C PRO A 61 -2.09 19.82 6.88
N ARG A 62 -1.26 18.80 7.13
CA ARG A 62 -0.29 18.85 8.23
C ARG A 62 0.94 19.58 7.73
N TRP A 63 0.91 20.90 7.90
CA TRP A 63 2.09 21.75 7.97
C TRP A 63 3.18 21.04 8.81
N ARG A 64 4.15 20.42 8.14
CA ARG A 64 5.49 20.15 8.67
C ARG A 64 6.45 20.94 7.76
N GLN A 65 6.76 22.16 8.17
CA GLN A 65 8.02 22.47 8.85
C GLN A 65 9.21 22.28 7.91
N GLN A 66 9.35 23.23 6.98
CA GLN A 66 10.65 23.75 6.62
C GLN A 66 11.12 24.60 7.81
N ALA A 67 12.07 24.11 8.60
CA ALA A 67 12.88 24.90 9.52
C ALA A 67 14.22 24.18 9.71
#